data_AF-A0A8J7IP84-F1
#
_entry.id   AF-A0A8J7IP84-F1
#
_cell.length_a   1.000
_cell.length_b   1.000
_cell.length_c   1.000
_cell.angle_alpha   90.00
_cell.angle_beta   90.00
_cell.angle_gamma   90.00
#
_symmetry.space_group_name_H-M   'P 1'
#
loop_
_entity.id
_entity.type
_entity.pdbx_description
1 polymer ?
#
loop_
_entity_poly.entity_id
_entity_poly.type
_entity_poly.pdbx_seq_one_letter_code
_entity_poly.pdbx_strand_id
1 'polypeptide(L)'
;MNVRHHILPAALTSLLAFALYALMKPQAGAVSLNAADVYVVDGDTIRLGAESIRLSGYNTPEIRSAACDSERAAGTRAKDHLRELINSAGDLRLILKLKRDGTPAEDKFRRHIGQLLLNNQDIATIMIEAELAEPYSGGARRTWCD
;
A
#
# COMPACT_ATOMS: atom_id res chain seq x y z
N MET A 1 -24.98 59.41 -6.99
CA MET A 1 -23.82 58.72 -7.61
C MET A 1 -23.46 57.57 -6.69
N ASN A 2 -23.73 56.32 -7.07
CA ASN A 2 -23.38 55.16 -6.25
C ASN A 2 -22.82 54.06 -7.16
N VAL A 3 -21.51 53.85 -7.09
CA VAL A 3 -20.79 52.85 -7.90
C VAL A 3 -20.87 51.51 -7.14
N ARG A 4 -21.62 50.54 -7.68
CA ARG A 4 -21.62 49.17 -7.17
C ARG A 4 -20.34 48.47 -7.63
N HIS A 5 -19.46 48.16 -6.68
CA HIS A 5 -18.25 47.39 -6.94
C HIS A 5 -18.59 45.90 -7.18
N HIS A 6 -18.37 45.43 -8.42
CA HIS A 6 -18.41 44.01 -8.79
C HIS A 6 -17.12 43.30 -8.32
N ILE A 7 -17.01 42.96 -7.04
CA ILE A 7 -15.86 42.20 -6.51
C ILE A 7 -16.20 40.69 -6.33
N LEU A 8 -17.45 40.28 -6.55
CA LEU A 8 -17.92 38.93 -6.21
C LEU A 8 -17.53 37.75 -7.13
N PRO A 9 -17.14 37.86 -8.42
CA PRO A 9 -16.89 36.66 -9.24
C PRO A 9 -15.46 36.09 -9.10
N ALA A 10 -14.46 36.90 -8.73
CA ALA A 10 -13.05 36.48 -8.74
C ALA A 10 -12.64 35.66 -7.49
N ALA A 11 -13.21 35.97 -6.32
CA ALA A 11 -12.90 35.25 -5.09
C ALA A 11 -13.50 33.84 -5.06
N LEU A 12 -14.72 33.67 -5.59
CA LEU A 12 -15.42 32.38 -5.64
C LEU A 12 -14.79 31.42 -6.64
N THR A 13 -14.35 31.94 -7.80
CA THR A 13 -13.62 31.16 -8.81
C THR A 13 -12.24 30.73 -8.29
N SER A 14 -11.55 31.59 -7.55
CA SER A 14 -10.25 31.26 -6.93
C SER A 14 -10.37 30.18 -5.84
N LEU A 15 -11.41 30.23 -5.01
CA LEU A 15 -11.71 29.20 -4.00
C LEU A 15 -12.05 27.86 -4.62
N LEU A 16 -12.85 27.85 -5.68
CA LEU A 16 -13.19 26.62 -6.42
C LEU A 16 -11.96 26.02 -7.11
N ALA A 17 -11.12 26.85 -7.73
CA ALA A 17 -9.87 26.42 -8.35
C ALA A 17 -8.88 25.86 -7.32
N PHE A 18 -8.79 26.45 -6.11
CA PHE A 18 -7.94 25.95 -5.04
C PHE A 18 -8.45 24.61 -4.46
N ALA A 19 -9.76 24.46 -4.31
CA ALA A 19 -10.38 23.20 -3.90
C ALA A 19 -10.18 22.08 -4.94
N LEU A 20 -10.36 22.39 -6.23
CA LEU A 20 -10.05 21.46 -7.32
C LEU A 20 -8.57 21.07 -7.33
N TYR A 21 -7.67 22.05 -7.17
CA TYR A 21 -6.23 21.80 -7.10
C TYR A 21 -5.87 20.92 -5.90
N ALA A 22 -6.45 21.15 -4.72
CA ALA A 22 -6.21 20.34 -3.53
C ALA A 22 -6.66 18.87 -3.70
N LEU A 23 -7.74 18.62 -4.45
CA LEU A 23 -8.24 17.27 -4.77
C LEU A 23 -7.41 16.58 -5.86
N MET A 24 -6.83 17.34 -6.79
CA MET A 24 -6.02 16.80 -7.89
C MET A 24 -4.54 16.65 -7.54
N LYS A 25 -4.08 17.10 -6.36
CA LYS A 25 -2.68 16.99 -5.98
C LYS A 25 -2.27 15.51 -5.99
N PRO A 26 -1.28 15.11 -6.80
CA PRO A 26 -0.75 13.76 -6.75
C PRO A 26 -0.21 13.50 -5.35
N GLN A 27 -0.49 12.31 -4.79
CA GLN A 27 0.18 11.89 -3.56
C GLN A 27 1.68 11.83 -3.82
N ALA A 28 2.42 12.77 -3.21
CA ALA A 28 3.86 12.75 -3.25
C ALA A 28 4.35 11.44 -2.62
N GLY A 29 5.13 10.66 -3.38
CA GLY A 29 5.72 9.40 -2.90
C GLY A 29 5.08 8.11 -3.44
N ALA A 30 4.07 8.18 -4.31
CA ALA A 30 3.58 7.02 -5.05
C ALA A 30 4.43 6.76 -6.30
N VAL A 31 4.95 5.55 -6.45
CA VAL A 31 5.68 5.07 -7.63
C VAL A 31 4.80 4.07 -8.37
N SER A 32 4.56 4.29 -9.66
CA SER A 32 3.89 3.32 -10.52
C SER A 32 4.84 2.15 -10.81
N LEU A 33 4.33 0.92 -10.70
CA LEU A 33 5.09 -0.31 -10.91
C LEU A 33 4.52 -1.08 -12.10
N ASN A 34 5.38 -1.83 -12.81
CA ASN A 34 4.91 -2.90 -13.68
C ASN A 34 4.81 -4.19 -12.88
N ALA A 35 3.75 -4.98 -13.07
CA ALA A 35 3.59 -6.26 -12.40
C ALA A 35 4.79 -7.21 -12.63
N ALA A 36 5.40 -7.17 -13.82
CA ALA A 36 6.55 -7.99 -14.18
C ALA A 36 7.82 -7.70 -13.33
N ASP A 37 7.92 -6.50 -12.74
CA ASP A 37 9.05 -6.11 -11.90
C ASP A 37 8.86 -6.54 -10.43
N VAL A 38 7.67 -7.03 -10.07
CA VAL A 38 7.29 -7.37 -8.70
C VAL A 38 7.47 -8.87 -8.46
N TYR A 39 8.42 -9.22 -7.59
CA TYR A 39 8.55 -10.59 -7.10
C TYR A 39 7.86 -10.74 -5.74
N VAL A 40 6.83 -11.59 -5.66
CA VAL A 40 6.15 -11.88 -4.39
C VAL A 40 6.96 -12.89 -3.58
N VAL A 41 7.49 -12.44 -2.43
CA VAL A 41 8.27 -13.30 -1.52
C VAL A 41 7.32 -14.20 -0.74
N ASP A 42 6.44 -13.57 0.04
CA ASP A 42 5.40 -14.17 0.90
C ASP A 42 4.15 -13.24 0.85
N GLY A 43 3.07 -13.59 1.57
CA GLY A 43 1.78 -12.91 1.47
C GLY A 43 1.74 -11.43 1.88
N ASP A 44 2.79 -10.90 2.54
CA ASP A 44 2.89 -9.49 2.94
C ASP A 44 4.23 -8.84 2.54
N THR A 45 5.03 -9.53 1.73
CA THR A 45 6.39 -9.11 1.38
C THR A 45 6.64 -9.27 -0.11
N ILE A 46 7.02 -8.17 -0.77
CA ILE A 46 7.41 -8.15 -2.18
C ILE A 46 8.88 -7.73 -2.32
N ARG A 47 9.46 -8.00 -3.48
CA ARG A 47 10.78 -7.52 -3.89
C ARG A 47 10.70 -6.77 -5.20
N LEU A 48 11.44 -5.66 -5.26
CA LEU A 48 11.68 -4.84 -6.45
C LEU A 48 13.19 -4.81 -6.68
N GLY A 49 13.67 -5.64 -7.61
CA GLY A 49 15.10 -5.87 -7.80
C GLY A 49 15.79 -6.40 -6.53
N ALA A 50 16.71 -5.62 -5.97
CA ALA A 50 17.43 -5.97 -4.73
C ALA A 50 16.64 -5.60 -3.46
N GLU A 51 15.66 -4.71 -3.57
CA GLU A 51 14.96 -4.13 -2.42
C GLU A 51 13.81 -5.04 -1.98
N SER A 52 13.72 -5.28 -0.67
CA SER A 52 12.59 -6.00 -0.05
C SER A 52 11.65 -5.00 0.61
N ILE A 53 10.36 -5.11 0.29
CA ILE A 53 9.31 -4.23 0.79
C ILE A 53 8.34 -5.03 1.66
N ARG A 54 8.16 -4.62 2.92
CA ARG A 54 7.10 -5.10 3.80
C ARG A 54 5.85 -4.25 3.57
N LEU A 55 4.78 -4.89 3.10
CA LEU A 55 3.51 -4.23 2.81
C LEU A 55 2.79 -3.90 4.12
N SER A 56 2.52 -2.63 4.42
CA SER A 56 1.98 -2.22 5.72
C SER A 56 0.47 -2.45 5.86
N GLY A 57 -0.02 -2.48 7.11
CA GLY A 57 -1.45 -2.53 7.43
C GLY A 57 -2.00 -3.93 7.72
N TYR A 58 -1.25 -4.98 7.37
CA TYR A 58 -1.67 -6.36 7.56
C TYR A 58 -0.48 -7.31 7.78
N ASN A 59 -0.77 -8.53 8.24
CA ASN A 59 0.19 -9.62 8.34
C ASN A 59 -0.41 -10.91 7.77
N THR A 60 0.43 -11.72 7.12
CA THR A 60 0.05 -13.03 6.58
C THR A 60 0.79 -14.15 7.31
N PRO A 61 0.26 -15.39 7.30
CA PRO A 61 1.03 -16.56 7.73
C PRO A 61 2.39 -16.63 7.01
N GLU A 62 3.44 -16.95 7.76
CA GLU A 62 4.80 -16.97 7.21
C GLU A 62 5.04 -18.26 6.41
N ILE A 63 5.82 -18.20 5.32
CA ILE A 63 6.19 -19.42 4.58
C ILE A 63 7.54 -19.94 5.06
N ARG A 64 8.57 -19.09 5.05
CA ARG A 64 9.94 -19.53 5.34
C ARG A 64 10.14 -19.90 6.81
N SER A 65 9.54 -19.12 7.70
CA SER A 65 9.61 -19.32 9.15
C SER A 65 8.32 -19.88 9.75
N ALA A 66 7.51 -20.57 8.93
CA ALA A 66 6.29 -21.22 9.41
C ALA A 66 6.60 -22.14 10.60
N ALA A 67 5.84 -22.02 11.67
CA ALA A 67 5.95 -22.84 12.88
C ALA A 67 5.37 -24.26 12.67
N CYS A 68 4.53 -24.45 11.65
CA CYS A 68 3.88 -25.70 11.32
C CYS A 68 3.51 -25.76 9.82
N ASP A 69 3.05 -26.92 9.34
CA ASP A 69 2.67 -27.12 7.95
C ASP A 69 1.35 -26.43 7.57
N SER A 70 0.40 -26.30 8.51
CA SER A 70 -0.84 -25.57 8.28
C SER A 70 -0.59 -24.09 8.03
N GLU A 71 0.29 -23.46 8.82
CA GLU A 71 0.77 -22.09 8.58
C GLU A 71 1.46 -21.97 7.22
N ARG A 72 2.39 -22.88 6.88
CA ARG A 72 3.09 -22.88 5.59
C ARG A 72 2.13 -22.94 4.41
N ALA A 73 1.12 -23.80 4.50
CA ALA A 73 0.09 -23.93 3.48
C ALA A 73 -0.77 -22.66 3.37
N ALA A 74 -1.17 -22.07 4.50
CA ALA A 74 -1.91 -20.80 4.52
C ALA A 74 -1.08 -19.65 3.93
N GLY A 75 0.19 -19.55 4.29
CA GLY A 75 1.12 -18.54 3.76
C GLY A 75 1.31 -18.68 2.25
N THR A 76 1.38 -19.93 1.74
CA THR A 76 1.45 -20.20 0.30
C THR A 76 0.19 -19.71 -0.42
N ARG A 77 -1.01 -19.95 0.12
CA ARG A 77 -2.26 -19.42 -0.43
C ARG A 77 -2.28 -17.89 -0.47
N ALA A 78 -1.85 -17.24 0.62
CA ALA A 78 -1.77 -15.78 0.69
C ALA A 78 -0.79 -15.22 -0.37
N LYS A 79 0.37 -15.85 -0.52
CA LYS A 79 1.36 -15.49 -1.55
C LYS A 79 0.80 -15.62 -2.97
N ASP A 80 0.16 -16.74 -3.29
CA ASP A 80 -0.40 -16.97 -4.62
C ASP A 80 -1.51 -15.99 -4.94
N HIS A 81 -2.38 -15.69 -3.97
CA HIS A 81 -3.43 -14.69 -4.15
C HIS A 81 -2.86 -13.29 -4.38
N LEU A 82 -1.88 -12.86 -3.58
CA LEU A 82 -1.21 -11.57 -3.78
C LEU A 82 -0.57 -11.48 -5.18
N ARG A 83 0.06 -12.56 -5.64
CA ARG A 83 0.66 -12.64 -6.99
C ARG A 83 -0.40 -12.53 -8.09
N GLU A 84 -1.53 -13.20 -7.94
CA GLU A 84 -2.64 -13.13 -8.89
C GLU A 84 -3.21 -11.70 -8.98
N LEU A 85 -3.43 -11.06 -7.83
CA LEU A 85 -3.90 -9.68 -7.75
C LEU A 85 -2.92 -8.71 -8.44
N ILE A 86 -1.61 -8.86 -8.18
CA ILE A 86 -0.57 -8.04 -8.82
C ILE A 86 -0.57 -8.23 -10.34
N ASN A 87 -0.66 -9.47 -10.83
CA ASN A 87 -0.62 -9.77 -12.26
C ASN A 87 -1.88 -9.34 -13.01
N SER A 88 -3.02 -9.24 -12.33
CA SER A 88 -4.31 -8.88 -12.93
C SER A 88 -4.65 -7.38 -12.81
N ALA A 89 -3.94 -6.63 -11.97
CA ALA A 89 -4.20 -5.22 -11.78
C ALA A 89 -3.82 -4.38 -13.02
N GLY A 90 -4.69 -3.42 -13.37
CA GLY A 90 -4.43 -2.48 -14.45
C GLY A 90 -3.57 -1.29 -14.01
N ASP A 91 -3.57 -0.96 -12.71
CA ASP A 91 -2.71 0.04 -12.08
C ASP A 91 -2.11 -0.54 -10.80
N LEU A 92 -0.78 -0.44 -10.67
CA LEU A 92 -0.05 -0.77 -9.45
C LEU A 92 0.73 0.44 -8.98
N ARG A 93 0.48 0.87 -7.75
CA ARG A 93 1.20 2.00 -7.12
C ARG A 93 1.73 1.61 -5.76
N LEU A 94 3.03 1.81 -5.56
CA LEU A 94 3.69 1.63 -4.27
C LEU A 94 3.94 3.00 -3.63
N ILE A 95 3.47 3.17 -2.41
CA ILE A 95 3.71 4.35 -1.59
C ILE A 95 4.67 3.94 -0.46
N LEU A 96 5.91 4.42 -0.52
CA LEU A 96 6.88 4.15 0.55
C LEU A 96 6.58 5.01 1.77
N LYS A 97 6.65 4.40 2.96
CA LYS A 97 6.67 5.15 4.21
C LYS A 97 8.02 5.84 4.33
N LEU A 98 8.03 7.17 4.41
CA LEU A 98 9.26 7.95 4.53
C LEU A 98 9.51 8.41 5.98
N LYS A 99 10.78 8.49 6.36
CA LYS A 99 11.27 9.17 7.56
C LYS A 99 11.26 10.70 7.35
N ARG A 100 11.49 11.46 8.43
CA ARG A 100 11.53 12.94 8.39
C ARG A 100 12.59 13.50 7.44
N ASP A 101 13.67 12.77 7.23
CA ASP A 101 14.76 13.13 6.32
C ASP A 101 14.49 12.73 4.85
N GLY A 102 13.30 12.19 4.56
CA GLY A 102 12.91 11.73 3.22
C GLY A 102 13.40 10.34 2.84
N THR A 103 14.16 9.65 3.70
CA THR A 103 14.61 8.28 3.43
C THR A 103 13.51 7.25 3.71
N PRO A 104 13.46 6.10 3.00
CA PRO A 104 12.48 5.05 3.30
C PRO A 104 12.60 4.54 4.75
N ALA A 105 11.47 4.35 5.41
CA ALA A 105 11.40 3.69 6.69
C ALA A 105 11.65 2.20 6.53
N GLU A 106 12.37 1.61 7.47
CA GLU A 106 12.69 0.18 7.49
C GLU A 106 12.09 -0.50 8.71
N ASP A 107 11.77 -1.79 8.57
CA ASP A 107 11.48 -2.64 9.72
C ASP A 107 12.77 -3.18 10.38
N LYS A 108 12.63 -3.95 11.46
CA LYS A 108 13.77 -4.55 12.17
C LYS A 108 14.61 -5.53 11.33
N PHE A 109 14.11 -5.94 10.17
CA PHE A 109 14.78 -6.83 9.23
C PHE A 109 15.37 -6.07 8.03
N ARG A 110 15.39 -4.73 8.08
CA ARG A 110 15.88 -3.85 7.00
C ARG A 110 15.09 -3.99 5.70
N ARG A 111 13.80 -4.31 5.80
CA ARG A 111 12.87 -4.19 4.66
C ARG A 111 12.27 -2.81 4.67
N HIS A 112 12.20 -2.14 3.52
CA HIS A 112 11.44 -0.90 3.41
C HIS A 112 9.97 -1.16 3.70
N ILE A 113 9.28 -0.20 4.30
CA ILE A 113 7.86 -0.28 4.60
C ILE A 113 7.08 0.50 3.54
N GLY A 114 6.05 -0.10 2.95
CA GLY A 114 5.23 0.58 1.95
C GLY A 114 3.80 0.07 1.89
N GLN A 115 2.92 0.89 1.31
CA GLN A 115 1.54 0.53 0.98
C GLN A 115 1.46 0.25 -0.52
N LEU A 116 0.84 -0.86 -0.90
CA LEU A 116 0.60 -1.20 -2.30
C LEU A 116 -0.87 -0.97 -2.63
N LEU A 117 -1.12 -0.17 -3.64
CA LEU A 117 -2.44 0.08 -4.19
C LEU A 117 -2.58 -0.66 -5.52
N LEU A 118 -3.69 -1.37 -5.69
CA LEU A 118 -4.11 -1.99 -6.94
C LEU A 118 -5.38 -1.31 -7.40
N ASN A 119 -5.39 -0.71 -8.60
CA ASN A 119 -6.54 0.02 -9.13
C ASN A 119 -7.11 1.06 -8.12
N ASN A 120 -6.23 1.75 -7.39
CA ASN A 120 -6.56 2.72 -6.32
C ASN A 120 -7.22 2.12 -5.05
N GLN A 121 -7.19 0.80 -4.86
CA GLN A 121 -7.61 0.11 -3.64
C GLN A 121 -6.40 -0.41 -2.86
N ASP A 122 -6.41 -0.30 -1.54
CA ASP A 122 -5.33 -0.79 -0.67
C ASP A 122 -5.32 -2.33 -0.64
N ILE A 123 -4.16 -2.91 -0.94
CA ILE A 123 -3.96 -4.37 -0.88
C ILE A 123 -4.24 -4.92 0.52
N ALA A 124 -4.00 -4.15 1.57
CA ALA A 124 -4.23 -4.59 2.94
C ALA A 124 -5.72 -4.94 3.14
N THR A 125 -6.62 -4.07 2.66
CA THR A 125 -8.07 -4.31 2.71
C THR A 125 -8.45 -5.58 1.96
N ILE A 126 -7.96 -5.73 0.73
CA ILE A 126 -8.27 -6.89 -0.12
C ILE A 126 -7.81 -8.20 0.54
N MET A 127 -6.58 -8.24 1.06
CA MET A 127 -6.02 -9.43 1.69
C MET A 127 -6.72 -9.81 3.00
N ILE A 128 -7.17 -8.82 3.77
CA ILE A 128 -7.93 -9.03 5.01
C ILE A 128 -9.34 -9.53 4.69
N GLU A 129 -10.03 -8.93 3.73
CA GLU A 129 -11.38 -9.35 3.31
C GLU A 129 -11.39 -10.76 2.71
N ALA A 130 -10.29 -11.18 2.08
CA ALA A 130 -10.09 -12.55 1.59
C ALA A 130 -9.76 -13.56 2.71
N GLU A 131 -9.70 -13.15 3.98
CA GLU A 131 -9.31 -13.95 5.14
C GLU A 131 -7.90 -14.56 5.06
N LEU A 132 -7.05 -14.05 4.15
CA LEU A 132 -5.67 -14.48 3.96
C LEU A 132 -4.67 -13.69 4.81
N ALA A 133 -5.16 -12.65 5.50
CA ALA A 133 -4.39 -11.77 6.35
C ALA A 133 -5.15 -11.36 7.62
N GLU A 134 -4.43 -10.82 8.59
CA GLU A 134 -5.01 -10.09 9.73
C GLU A 134 -4.59 -8.61 9.70
N PRO A 135 -5.42 -7.67 10.21
CA PRO A 135 -5.00 -6.30 10.43
C PRO A 135 -3.76 -6.25 11.34
N TYR A 136 -2.77 -5.44 10.98
CA TYR A 136 -1.51 -5.41 11.74
C TYR A 136 -0.84 -4.04 11.70
N SER A 137 -0.55 -3.50 12.89
CA SER A 137 0.12 -2.21 13.10
C SER A 137 1.47 -2.33 13.81
N GLY A 138 1.96 -3.56 14.02
CA GLY A 138 3.16 -3.85 14.81
C GLY A 138 2.78 -4.39 16.19
N GLY A 139 3.26 -5.58 16.55
CA GLY A 139 2.98 -6.20 17.84
C GLY A 139 3.03 -7.72 17.80
N ALA A 140 2.28 -8.35 18.71
CA ALA A 140 2.05 -9.78 18.65
C ALA A 140 1.16 -10.11 17.44
N ARG A 141 1.46 -11.23 16.79
CA ARG A 141 0.70 -11.78 15.66
C ARG A 141 -0.11 -12.97 16.16
N ARG A 142 -1.22 -13.30 15.51
CA ARG A 142 -1.90 -14.58 15.81
C ARG A 142 -1.02 -15.77 15.43
N THR A 143 -1.39 -16.95 15.94
CA THR A 143 -0.88 -18.22 15.42
C THR A 143 -1.72 -18.66 14.22
N TRP A 144 -1.09 -19.31 13.25
CA TRP A 144 -1.75 -19.97 12.12
C TRP A 144 -1.58 -21.50 12.16
N CYS A 145 -1.15 -22.02 13.30
CA CYS A 145 -1.10 -23.44 13.56
C CYS A 145 -2.42 -23.88 14.18
N ASP A 146 -3.25 -24.44 13.30
CA ASP A 146 -4.44 -25.23 13.63
C ASP A 146 -4.22 -26.68 13.15
#